data_AF-A0A4W4DSD3-F1
#
_entry.id   AF-A0A4W4DSD3-F1
#
_cell.length_a   1.000
_cell.length_b   1.000
_cell.length_c   1.000
_cell.angle_alpha   90.00
_cell.angle_beta   90.00
_cell.angle_gamma   90.00
#
_symmetry.space_group_name_H-M   'P 1'
#
loop_
_entity.id
_entity.type
_entity.pdbx_description
1 polymer ?
#
loop_
_entity_poly.entity_id
_entity_poly.type
_entity_poly.pdbx_seq_one_letter_code
_entity_poly.pdbx_strand_id
1 'polypeptide(L)'
;MTPPPQTTLTPYTHGIWDRTFKTDRSLNAAKKYMGYLHEILCEQKVSELFYSNSYTGYGSEGQQFAVAINVKAEQCSTNDLDQNFLDQYPSDVVKNNLAGVNKVFIGDRLIAARPKPIPGSNNNYHSEYLLLINSTLPNQEVPPIWHLLNTDNNGCVVFYTYNSPCVKTCSTPNNCYSIIPALDMIKVHSGPKAFVFWQVWQHDNNSIKWKENIKSINDKVPLYHCDATQCTLCVNKNNRIEKKCVAQKNQN
;
A
#
# COMPACT_ATOMS: atom_id res chain seq x y z
N MET A 1 -9.09 6.60 -61.32
CA MET A 1 -8.85 5.91 -60.04
C MET A 1 -7.54 6.44 -59.47
N THR A 2 -7.62 7.27 -58.44
CA THR A 2 -6.47 7.89 -57.76
C THR A 2 -6.04 7.03 -56.57
N PRO A 3 -4.73 6.94 -56.26
CA PRO A 3 -4.26 6.20 -55.09
C PRO A 3 -4.60 6.98 -53.80
N PRO A 4 -4.76 6.29 -52.65
CA PRO A 4 -5.06 6.95 -51.39
C PRO A 4 -3.85 7.75 -50.88
N PRO A 5 -4.05 8.82 -50.09
CA PRO A 5 -2.96 9.64 -49.60
C PRO A 5 -2.18 8.87 -48.52
N GLN A 6 -0.86 8.91 -48.61
CA GLN A 6 0.04 8.42 -47.56
C GLN A 6 -0.04 9.34 -46.34
N THR A 7 -0.50 8.82 -45.22
CA THR A 7 -0.44 9.49 -43.92
C THR A 7 0.98 9.45 -43.38
N THR A 8 1.63 10.61 -43.38
CA THR A 8 2.91 10.85 -42.70
C THR A 8 2.72 10.76 -41.18
N LEU A 9 3.38 9.78 -40.56
CA LEU A 9 3.52 9.70 -39.10
C LEU A 9 4.36 10.88 -38.60
N THR A 10 3.76 11.76 -37.81
CA THR A 10 4.50 12.78 -37.04
C THR A 10 4.97 12.20 -35.70
N PRO A 11 6.10 12.68 -35.15
CA PRO A 11 6.72 12.08 -33.98
C PRO A 11 5.95 12.43 -32.70
N TYR A 12 5.85 11.47 -31.79
CA TYR A 12 5.37 11.63 -30.41
C TYR A 12 6.12 12.75 -29.68
N THR A 13 5.51 13.94 -29.63
CA THR A 13 5.91 14.99 -28.70
C THR A 13 5.45 14.63 -27.31
N HIS A 14 6.40 14.51 -26.38
CA HIS A 14 6.18 14.34 -24.95
C HIS A 14 5.23 15.43 -24.43
N GLY A 15 4.00 15.02 -24.11
CA GLY A 15 2.99 15.87 -23.50
C GLY A 15 3.40 16.27 -22.08
N ILE A 16 3.71 17.55 -21.94
CA ILE A 16 3.84 18.28 -20.69
C ILE A 16 2.49 18.18 -19.94
N TRP A 17 2.46 17.46 -18.82
CA TRP A 17 1.31 17.43 -17.92
C TRP A 17 1.24 18.75 -17.14
N ASP A 18 0.51 19.72 -17.70
CA ASP A 18 0.18 20.98 -17.04
C ASP A 18 -1.02 20.84 -16.09
N ARG A 19 -0.97 21.68 -15.06
CA ARG A 19 -1.61 21.62 -13.75
C ARG A 19 -3.04 22.16 -13.78
N THR A 20 -3.96 21.33 -13.33
CA THR A 20 -4.88 21.71 -12.24
C THR A 20 -4.93 20.52 -11.28
N PHE A 21 -4.77 20.79 -9.98
CA PHE A 21 -4.79 19.83 -8.86
C PHE A 21 -6.18 19.17 -8.68
N LYS A 22 -6.68 18.49 -9.73
CA LYS A 22 -7.80 17.55 -9.62
C LYS A 22 -7.26 16.30 -8.95
N THR A 23 -7.43 16.25 -7.62
CA THR A 23 -7.62 15.04 -6.81
C THR A 23 -7.10 13.74 -7.46
N ASP A 24 -5.92 13.28 -7.06
CA ASP A 24 -5.49 11.92 -7.34
C ASP A 24 -6.59 10.97 -6.82
N ARG A 25 -7.27 10.28 -7.73
CA ARG A 25 -8.40 9.40 -7.42
C ARG A 25 -7.99 8.29 -6.44
N SER A 26 -6.75 7.84 -6.52
CA SER A 26 -6.13 6.90 -5.59
C SER A 26 -5.94 7.53 -4.20
N LEU A 27 -5.63 8.83 -4.12
CA LEU A 27 -5.52 9.56 -2.86
C LEU A 27 -6.87 9.74 -2.19
N ASN A 28 -7.94 9.99 -2.97
CA ASN A 28 -9.29 10.04 -2.44
C ASN A 28 -9.70 8.66 -1.91
N ALA A 29 -9.48 7.58 -2.67
CA ALA A 29 -9.73 6.22 -2.20
C ALA A 29 -8.93 5.90 -0.93
N ALA A 30 -7.63 6.23 -0.90
CA ALA A 30 -6.78 6.06 0.27
C ALA A 30 -7.33 6.82 1.48
N LYS A 31 -7.46 8.15 1.43
CA LYS A 31 -7.99 8.96 2.54
C LYS A 31 -9.31 8.44 3.11
N LYS A 32 -10.14 7.88 2.23
CA LYS A 32 -11.53 7.54 2.50
C LYS A 32 -11.71 6.13 3.07
N TYR A 33 -10.94 5.14 2.61
CA TYR A 33 -10.97 3.78 3.15
C TYR A 33 -9.97 3.53 4.29
N MET A 34 -8.98 4.41 4.48
CA MET A 34 -7.97 4.23 5.53
C MET A 34 -8.53 4.17 6.94
N GLY A 35 -9.58 4.93 7.26
CA GLY A 35 -10.26 4.85 8.56
C GLY A 35 -10.87 3.47 8.83
N TYR A 36 -11.61 2.93 7.85
CA TYR A 36 -12.18 1.59 7.90
C TYR A 36 -11.11 0.49 7.95
N LEU A 37 -10.03 0.62 7.17
CA LEU A 37 -8.92 -0.34 7.18
C LEU A 37 -8.19 -0.34 8.52
N HIS A 38 -8.05 0.81 9.16
CA HIS A 38 -7.50 0.93 10.51
C HIS A 38 -8.42 0.22 11.53
N GLU A 39 -9.72 0.47 11.47
CA GLU A 39 -10.71 -0.13 12.39
C GLU A 39 -10.80 -1.66 12.25
N ILE A 40 -10.74 -2.18 11.03
CA ILE A 40 -10.80 -3.64 10.78
C ILE A 40 -9.54 -4.35 11.30
N LEU A 41 -8.37 -3.72 11.20
CA LEU A 41 -7.08 -4.42 11.34
C LEU A 41 -6.26 -4.06 12.58
N CYS A 42 -6.49 -2.91 13.21
CA CYS A 42 -5.76 -2.49 14.41
C CYS A 42 -6.30 -3.07 15.72
N GLU A 43 -7.29 -3.98 15.71
CA GLU A 43 -7.90 -4.58 16.91
C GLU A 43 -8.50 -3.62 17.94
N GLN A 44 -8.34 -2.31 17.78
CA GLN A 44 -8.90 -1.33 18.68
C GLN A 44 -10.22 -0.81 18.13
N LYS A 45 -11.30 -1.05 18.89
CA LYS A 45 -12.43 -0.13 18.91
C LYS A 45 -11.83 1.28 19.00
N VAL A 46 -12.25 2.20 18.14
CA VAL A 46 -12.08 3.63 18.38
C VAL A 46 -13.02 4.01 19.54
N SER A 47 -12.75 3.46 20.71
CA SER A 47 -13.30 3.86 21.99
C SER A 47 -12.10 4.24 22.81
N GLU A 48 -11.96 5.55 23.04
CA GLU A 48 -11.26 6.17 24.17
C GLU A 48 -10.35 5.21 24.96
N LEU A 49 -9.03 5.27 24.71
CA LEU A 49 -7.93 4.99 25.66
C LEU A 49 -6.62 4.69 24.88
N PHE A 50 -5.94 5.73 24.42
CA PHE A 50 -4.51 5.65 24.08
C PHE A 50 -3.70 6.53 25.04
N TYR A 51 -3.65 6.11 26.30
CA TYR A 51 -2.62 6.48 27.26
C TYR A 51 -2.45 5.31 28.22
N SER A 52 -1.54 4.39 27.94
CA SER A 52 -0.62 3.80 28.93
C SER A 52 0.16 2.63 28.35
N ASN A 53 1.48 2.83 28.37
CA ASN A 53 2.57 1.92 28.68
C ASN A 53 2.56 0.44 28.26
N SER A 54 3.70 0.12 27.65
CA SER A 54 4.49 -1.12 27.75
C SER A 54 3.86 -2.38 27.19
N TYR A 55 4.43 -2.90 26.09
CA TYR A 55 4.98 -4.25 26.05
C TYR A 55 6.03 -4.39 24.94
N THR A 56 7.13 -5.01 25.33
CA THR A 56 8.35 -5.31 24.58
C THR A 56 8.17 -6.59 23.76
N GLY A 57 8.36 -6.51 22.45
CA GLY A 57 8.45 -7.68 21.57
C GLY A 57 8.26 -7.32 20.10
N TYR A 58 9.28 -7.53 19.27
CA TYR A 58 9.14 -7.44 17.80
C TYR A 58 8.05 -8.42 17.35
N GLY A 59 6.97 -7.91 16.77
CA GLY A 59 5.87 -8.73 16.28
C GLY A 59 4.72 -8.96 17.27
N SER A 60 4.47 -8.06 18.22
CA SER A 60 3.17 -8.07 18.90
C SER A 60 2.05 -7.89 17.88
N GLU A 61 1.02 -8.73 18.00
CA GLU A 61 -0.21 -8.63 17.22
C GLU A 61 -0.76 -7.20 17.37
N GLY A 62 -0.83 -6.47 16.25
CA GLY A 62 -1.31 -5.08 16.19
C GLY A 62 -0.30 -4.03 15.71
N GLN A 63 1.02 -4.27 15.72
CA GLN A 63 2.01 -3.22 15.41
C GLN A 63 2.49 -3.15 13.95
N GLN A 64 2.32 -4.21 13.15
CA GLN A 64 2.67 -4.22 11.72
C GLN A 64 1.64 -5.02 10.95
N PHE A 65 1.10 -4.43 9.89
CA PHE A 65 0.23 -5.11 8.95
C PHE A 65 0.28 -4.42 7.59
N ALA A 66 -0.17 -5.14 6.57
CA ALA A 66 -0.35 -4.63 5.22
C ALA A 66 -1.72 -5.04 4.68
N VAL A 67 -2.25 -4.22 3.78
CA VAL A 67 -3.55 -4.40 3.14
C VAL A 67 -3.41 -3.97 1.69
N ALA A 68 -4.15 -4.61 0.81
CA ALA A 68 -4.48 -3.96 -0.44
C ALA A 68 -5.96 -4.11 -0.79
N ILE A 69 -6.52 -3.06 -1.38
CA ILE A 69 -7.89 -3.05 -1.89
C ILE A 69 -7.92 -2.68 -3.36
N ASN A 70 -8.92 -3.18 -4.10
CA ASN A 70 -9.21 -2.78 -5.47
C ASN A 70 -10.67 -2.30 -5.56
N VAL A 71 -10.82 -0.99 -5.44
CA VAL A 71 -12.11 -0.29 -5.49
C VAL A 71 -12.56 -0.19 -6.95
N LYS A 72 -13.85 -0.36 -7.22
CA LYS A 72 -14.38 -0.31 -8.60
C LYS A 72 -14.04 1.02 -9.28
N ALA A 73 -13.74 0.98 -10.58
CA ALA A 73 -13.36 2.15 -11.37
C ALA A 73 -14.38 3.31 -11.27
N GLU A 74 -15.68 2.98 -11.20
CA GLU A 74 -16.77 3.97 -11.04
C GLU A 74 -16.66 4.72 -9.70
N GLN A 75 -16.27 4.02 -8.63
CA GLN A 75 -16.19 4.53 -7.25
C GLN A 75 -14.88 5.29 -6.98
N CYS A 76 -13.89 5.17 -7.87
CA CYS A 76 -12.63 5.91 -7.82
C CYS A 76 -12.78 7.43 -7.93
N SER A 77 -13.78 7.86 -8.70
CA SER A 77 -13.87 9.24 -9.19
C SER A 77 -14.93 10.05 -8.45
N THR A 78 -15.77 9.38 -7.66
CA THR A 78 -16.92 9.98 -6.98
C THR A 78 -16.56 10.34 -5.53
N ASN A 79 -17.02 11.51 -5.10
CA ASN A 79 -17.07 11.83 -3.67
C ASN A 79 -18.08 10.94 -2.94
N ASP A 80 -19.00 10.31 -3.66
CA ASP A 80 -19.95 9.34 -3.14
C ASP A 80 -19.25 8.02 -2.82
N LEU A 81 -19.38 7.64 -1.57
CA LEU A 81 -18.68 6.55 -0.93
C LEU A 81 -19.64 5.38 -0.89
N ASP A 82 -19.27 4.26 -1.49
CA ASP A 82 -19.91 3.01 -1.12
C ASP A 82 -19.32 2.57 0.21
N GLN A 83 -19.99 2.99 1.29
CA GLN A 83 -19.65 2.60 2.66
C GLN A 83 -19.74 1.08 2.86
N ASN A 84 -20.49 0.40 1.98
CA ASN A 84 -20.73 -1.03 2.04
C ASN A 84 -19.71 -1.82 1.20
N PHE A 85 -18.72 -1.17 0.57
CA PHE A 85 -17.67 -1.82 -0.23
C PHE A 85 -16.97 -2.95 0.54
N LEU A 86 -16.82 -2.78 1.85
CA LEU A 86 -16.16 -3.73 2.74
C LEU A 86 -17.14 -4.68 3.46
N ASP A 87 -18.45 -4.51 3.32
CA ASP A 87 -19.45 -5.32 4.06
C ASP A 87 -19.39 -6.80 3.70
N GLN A 88 -18.95 -7.11 2.48
CA GLN A 88 -18.69 -8.48 2.03
C GLN A 88 -17.48 -9.14 2.74
N TYR A 89 -16.71 -8.38 3.52
CA TYR A 89 -15.57 -8.85 4.32
C TYR A 89 -15.82 -8.59 5.82
N PRO A 90 -16.65 -9.42 6.49
CA PRO A 90 -16.91 -9.25 7.92
C PRO A 90 -15.60 -9.20 8.71
N SER A 91 -15.49 -8.21 9.60
CA SER A 91 -14.23 -7.94 10.31
C SER A 91 -13.72 -9.15 11.09
N ASP A 92 -14.61 -9.93 11.71
CA ASP A 92 -14.26 -11.15 12.44
C ASP A 92 -13.69 -12.25 11.51
N VAL A 93 -14.21 -12.35 10.27
CA VAL A 93 -13.68 -13.30 9.28
C VAL A 93 -12.26 -12.91 8.88
N VAL A 94 -12.02 -11.63 8.62
CA VAL A 94 -10.68 -11.13 8.28
C VAL A 94 -9.72 -11.35 9.45
N LYS A 95 -10.14 -11.00 10.68
CA LYS A 95 -9.34 -11.19 11.90
C LYS A 95 -8.99 -12.65 12.14
N ASN A 96 -9.95 -13.57 12.01
CA ASN A 96 -9.71 -14.99 12.23
C ASN A 96 -8.70 -15.56 11.22
N ASN A 97 -8.73 -15.13 9.96
CA ASN A 97 -7.74 -15.51 8.96
C ASN A 97 -6.34 -14.96 9.30
N LEU A 98 -6.27 -13.70 9.73
CA LEU A 98 -5.02 -13.07 10.16
C LEU A 98 -4.47 -13.62 11.48
N ALA A 99 -5.30 -14.23 12.31
CA ALA A 99 -4.88 -14.97 13.50
C ALA A 99 -4.36 -16.37 13.16
N GLY A 100 -4.84 -16.96 12.06
CA GLY A 100 -4.48 -18.30 11.60
C GLY A 100 -3.00 -18.47 11.21
N VAL A 101 -2.60 -19.72 10.95
CA VAL A 101 -1.20 -20.11 10.68
C VAL A 101 -0.57 -19.35 9.53
N ASN A 102 -1.36 -19.01 8.52
CA ASN A 102 -0.88 -18.29 7.34
C ASN A 102 -0.75 -16.78 7.54
N LYS A 103 -1.42 -16.21 8.55
CA LYS A 103 -1.43 -14.76 8.83
C LYS A 103 -1.80 -13.89 7.63
N VAL A 104 -2.59 -14.43 6.68
CA VAL A 104 -3.01 -13.77 5.44
C VAL A 104 -4.50 -14.01 5.22
N PHE A 105 -5.21 -12.97 4.80
CA PHE A 105 -6.58 -13.02 4.29
C PHE A 105 -6.58 -12.65 2.81
N ILE A 106 -7.34 -13.39 2.00
CA ILE A 106 -7.51 -13.15 0.57
C ILE A 106 -9.00 -13.17 0.24
N GLY A 107 -9.51 -12.02 -0.22
CA GLY A 107 -10.80 -11.89 -0.88
C GLY A 107 -10.66 -11.17 -2.22
N ASP A 108 -11.74 -11.11 -2.98
CA ASP A 108 -11.72 -10.63 -4.38
C ASP A 108 -11.25 -9.17 -4.52
N ARG A 109 -11.55 -8.33 -3.52
CA ARG A 109 -11.26 -6.89 -3.53
C ARG A 109 -10.54 -6.40 -2.27
N LEU A 110 -10.18 -7.31 -1.36
CA LEU A 110 -9.39 -7.02 -0.16
C LEU A 110 -8.45 -8.17 0.12
N ILE A 111 -7.16 -7.88 0.24
CA ILE A 111 -6.16 -8.79 0.79
C ILE A 111 -5.51 -8.13 2.01
N ALA A 112 -5.14 -8.92 3.01
CA ALA A 112 -4.49 -8.40 4.21
C ALA A 112 -3.49 -9.41 4.77
N ALA A 113 -2.44 -8.93 5.44
CA ALA A 113 -1.45 -9.78 6.07
C ALA A 113 -0.91 -9.19 7.37
N ARG A 114 -0.56 -10.07 8.31
CA ARG A 114 0.24 -9.78 9.50
C ARG A 114 1.57 -10.53 9.43
N PRO A 115 2.61 -10.12 10.18
CA PRO A 115 3.88 -10.81 10.19
C PRO A 115 3.69 -12.31 10.50
N LYS A 116 4.34 -13.15 9.70
CA LYS A 116 4.30 -14.61 9.83
C LYS A 116 5.64 -15.13 10.31
N PRO A 117 5.73 -15.88 11.42
CA PRO A 117 6.97 -16.51 11.85
C PRO A 117 7.58 -17.39 10.76
N ILE A 118 8.90 -17.29 10.58
CA ILE A 118 9.66 -18.17 9.70
C ILE A 118 10.03 -19.42 10.50
N PRO A 119 9.60 -20.63 10.09
CA PRO A 119 9.92 -21.86 10.81
C PRO A 119 11.43 -22.02 11.03
N GLY A 120 11.85 -22.27 12.26
CA GLY A 120 13.26 -22.42 12.63
C GLY A 120 14.06 -21.11 12.68
N SER A 121 13.39 -19.95 12.67
CA SER A 121 14.03 -18.63 12.78
C SER A 121 13.38 -17.78 13.87
N ASN A 122 14.13 -16.82 14.40
CA ASN A 122 13.60 -15.75 15.27
C ASN A 122 13.07 -14.56 14.47
N ASN A 123 12.97 -14.68 13.14
CA ASN A 123 12.50 -13.65 12.24
C ASN A 123 11.10 -13.96 11.71
N ASN A 124 10.42 -12.92 11.25
CA ASN A 124 9.11 -13.03 10.60
C ASN A 124 9.21 -12.63 9.13
N TYR A 125 8.43 -13.29 8.27
CA TYR A 125 8.03 -12.68 7.01
C TYR A 125 7.19 -11.44 7.31
N HIS A 126 7.57 -10.32 6.71
CA HIS A 126 6.82 -9.06 6.86
C HIS A 126 5.53 -9.08 6.03
N SER A 127 4.52 -8.34 6.48
CA SER A 127 3.21 -8.32 5.83
C SER A 127 3.29 -7.90 4.36
N GLU A 128 4.15 -6.93 4.03
CA GLU A 128 4.36 -6.47 2.66
C GLU A 128 4.87 -7.58 1.76
N TYR A 129 5.86 -8.35 2.26
CA TYR A 129 6.42 -9.50 1.57
C TYR A 129 5.37 -10.60 1.35
N LEU A 130 4.52 -10.84 2.35
CA LEU A 130 3.46 -11.85 2.26
C LEU A 130 2.43 -11.51 1.17
N LEU A 131 2.12 -10.23 0.95
CA LEU A 131 1.14 -9.83 -0.06
C LEU A 131 1.72 -9.67 -1.47
N LEU A 132 2.98 -9.22 -1.58
CA LEU A 132 3.60 -8.84 -2.85
C LEU A 132 4.49 -9.91 -3.47
N ILE A 133 5.03 -10.84 -2.67
CA ILE A 133 6.04 -11.79 -3.14
C ILE A 133 5.66 -13.22 -2.79
N ASN A 134 5.25 -13.46 -1.54
CA ASN A 134 5.10 -14.81 -1.06
C ASN A 134 3.86 -15.50 -1.64
N SER A 135 4.10 -16.45 -2.56
CA SER A 135 3.06 -17.30 -3.13
C SER A 135 2.91 -18.64 -2.39
N THR A 136 3.67 -18.89 -1.32
CA THR A 136 3.67 -20.21 -0.62
C THR A 136 2.39 -20.51 0.18
N LEU A 137 1.28 -19.86 -0.14
CA LEU A 137 -0.03 -20.29 0.37
C LEU A 137 -0.45 -21.55 -0.41
N PRO A 138 -1.08 -22.54 0.23
CA PRO A 138 -1.51 -23.76 -0.46
C PRO A 138 -2.35 -23.43 -1.70
N ASN A 139 -2.02 -24.05 -2.84
CA ASN A 139 -2.70 -23.88 -4.13
C ASN A 139 -2.61 -22.48 -4.76
N GLN A 140 -1.57 -21.71 -4.43
CA GLN A 140 -1.38 -20.37 -4.96
C GLN A 140 -0.07 -20.27 -5.75
N GLU A 141 -0.17 -20.10 -7.08
CA GLU A 141 1.00 -20.00 -7.96
C GLU A 141 1.52 -18.56 -8.12
N VAL A 142 0.72 -17.58 -7.69
CA VAL A 142 1.00 -16.13 -7.85
C VAL A 142 0.78 -15.38 -6.54
N PRO A 143 1.48 -14.26 -6.29
CA PRO A 143 1.34 -13.54 -5.02
C PRO A 143 -0.09 -13.00 -4.83
N PRO A 144 -0.57 -12.82 -3.57
CA PRO A 144 -1.92 -12.33 -3.29
C PRO A 144 -2.32 -11.05 -4.04
N ILE A 145 -1.38 -10.12 -4.22
CA ILE A 145 -1.64 -8.89 -4.98
C ILE A 145 -2.07 -9.15 -6.42
N TRP A 146 -1.59 -10.23 -7.05
CA TRP A 146 -1.93 -10.55 -8.43
C TRP A 146 -3.43 -10.86 -8.59
N HIS A 147 -4.03 -11.59 -7.65
CA HIS A 147 -5.47 -11.84 -7.66
C HIS A 147 -6.26 -10.54 -7.57
N LEU A 148 -5.85 -9.65 -6.65
CA LEU A 148 -6.51 -8.36 -6.43
C LEU A 148 -6.45 -7.46 -7.67
N LEU A 149 -5.31 -7.42 -8.37
CA LEU A 149 -5.13 -6.59 -9.56
C LEU A 149 -5.99 -7.06 -10.74
N ASN A 150 -6.20 -8.37 -10.89
CA ASN A 150 -6.97 -8.93 -12.00
C ASN A 150 -8.50 -8.88 -11.81
N THR A 151 -9.00 -8.58 -10.60
CA THR A 151 -10.44 -8.46 -10.35
C THR A 151 -11.08 -7.29 -11.11
N ASP A 152 -10.34 -6.19 -11.28
CA ASP A 152 -10.77 -5.01 -12.03
C ASP A 152 -9.54 -4.21 -12.44
N ASN A 153 -9.08 -4.37 -13.68
CA ASN A 153 -7.88 -3.70 -14.20
C ASN A 153 -7.98 -2.18 -14.18
N ASN A 154 -9.19 -1.61 -14.20
CA ASN A 154 -9.40 -0.16 -14.21
C ASN A 154 -9.73 0.41 -12.82
N GLY A 155 -9.90 -0.46 -11.82
CA GLY A 155 -10.20 -0.08 -10.45
C GLY A 155 -9.06 0.68 -9.75
N CYS A 156 -9.34 1.28 -8.60
CA CYS A 156 -8.35 1.97 -7.80
C CYS A 156 -7.69 1.01 -6.83
N VAL A 157 -6.39 0.86 -6.97
CA VAL A 157 -5.60 0.00 -6.09
C VAL A 157 -4.94 0.85 -5.01
N VAL A 158 -5.18 0.50 -3.75
CA VAL A 158 -4.48 1.11 -2.62
C VAL A 158 -3.75 0.00 -1.89
N PHE A 159 -2.42 0.07 -1.86
CA PHE A 159 -1.58 -0.79 -1.04
C PHE A 159 -1.20 -0.02 0.23
N TYR A 160 -1.69 -0.45 1.38
CA TYR A 160 -1.52 0.21 2.66
C TYR A 160 -0.64 -0.61 3.61
N THR A 161 0.24 0.06 4.34
CA THR A 161 1.01 -0.54 5.43
C THR A 161 0.96 0.33 6.68
N TYR A 162 0.92 -0.28 7.87
CA TYR A 162 0.94 0.52 9.11
C TYR A 162 2.27 1.26 9.27
N ASN A 163 3.39 0.55 9.30
CA ASN A 163 4.70 1.18 9.20
C ASN A 163 5.19 1.25 7.75
N SER A 164 6.07 2.20 7.47
CA SER A 164 6.81 2.27 6.23
C SER A 164 7.63 1.00 6.01
N PRO A 165 7.78 0.52 4.76
CA PRO A 165 8.63 -0.63 4.45
C PRO A 165 10.06 -0.43 4.99
N CYS A 166 10.45 -1.26 5.95
CA CYS A 166 11.70 -1.04 6.67
C CYS A 166 12.92 -1.11 5.74
N VAL A 167 13.93 -0.30 6.02
CA VAL A 167 15.16 -0.23 5.24
C VAL A 167 15.87 -1.58 5.27
N LYS A 168 15.96 -2.23 6.44
CA LYS A 168 16.75 -3.46 6.62
C LYS A 168 16.42 -4.56 5.63
N THR A 169 15.15 -4.72 5.26
CA THR A 169 14.69 -5.84 4.41
C THR A 169 13.79 -5.37 3.27
N CYS A 170 12.65 -4.73 3.58
CA CYS A 170 11.59 -4.50 2.60
C CYS A 170 11.92 -3.44 1.56
N SER A 171 12.63 -2.37 1.92
CA SER A 171 12.85 -1.22 1.02
C SER A 171 14.27 -1.06 0.52
N THR A 172 15.21 -1.92 0.91
CA THR A 172 16.56 -1.90 0.31
C THR A 172 16.53 -2.58 -1.06
N PRO A 173 16.97 -1.91 -2.14
CA PRO A 173 17.10 -2.54 -3.46
C PRO A 173 18.00 -3.79 -3.41
N ASN A 174 17.66 -4.81 -4.19
CA ASN A 174 18.42 -6.08 -4.30
C ASN A 174 18.46 -6.97 -3.04
N ASN A 175 17.76 -6.62 -1.97
CA ASN A 175 17.53 -7.56 -0.86
C ASN A 175 16.57 -8.68 -1.30
N CYS A 176 16.78 -9.92 -0.84
CA CYS A 176 15.90 -11.06 -1.18
C CYS A 176 14.45 -10.89 -0.69
N TYR A 177 14.23 -10.04 0.31
CA TYR A 177 12.90 -9.66 0.83
C TYR A 177 12.45 -8.27 0.35
N SER A 178 13.18 -7.66 -0.60
CA SER A 178 12.85 -6.34 -1.12
C SER A 178 11.53 -6.36 -1.88
N ILE A 179 10.61 -5.49 -1.51
CA ILE A 179 9.32 -5.37 -2.21
C ILE A 179 9.41 -4.50 -3.46
N ILE A 180 10.49 -3.72 -3.62
CA ILE A 180 10.61 -2.73 -4.71
C ILE A 180 10.41 -3.36 -6.10
N PRO A 181 11.03 -4.51 -6.44
CA PRO A 181 10.78 -5.15 -7.73
C PRO A 181 9.32 -5.62 -7.88
N ALA A 182 8.72 -6.15 -6.80
CA ALA A 182 7.34 -6.64 -6.83
C ALA A 182 6.31 -5.52 -7.07
N LEU A 183 6.65 -4.27 -6.76
CA LEU A 183 5.81 -3.10 -7.07
C LEU A 183 5.63 -2.87 -8.58
N ASP A 184 6.44 -3.48 -9.45
CA ASP A 184 6.20 -3.42 -10.90
C ASP A 184 4.85 -4.04 -11.29
N MET A 185 4.33 -5.01 -10.51
CA MET A 185 2.97 -5.54 -10.72
C MET A 185 1.89 -4.47 -10.54
N ILE A 186 2.04 -3.63 -9.52
CA ILE A 186 1.12 -2.51 -9.28
C ILE A 186 1.36 -1.41 -10.31
N LYS A 187 2.62 -1.16 -10.69
CA LYS A 187 3.00 -0.13 -11.67
C LYS A 187 2.28 -0.31 -13.01
N VAL A 188 2.10 -1.54 -13.48
CA VAL A 188 1.45 -1.81 -14.78
C VAL A 188 -0.08 -1.79 -14.74
N HIS A 189 -0.68 -1.71 -13.55
CA HIS A 189 -2.14 -1.58 -13.38
C HIS A 189 -2.70 -0.37 -14.15
N SER A 190 -3.76 -0.50 -14.95
CA SER A 190 -4.25 0.64 -15.76
C SER A 190 -5.02 1.67 -14.94
N GLY A 191 -5.69 1.23 -13.87
CA GLY A 191 -6.40 2.11 -12.95
C GLY A 191 -5.48 2.95 -12.03
N PRO A 192 -6.08 3.89 -11.28
CA PRO A 192 -5.34 4.67 -10.29
C PRO A 192 -4.71 3.78 -9.21
N LYS A 193 -3.56 4.18 -8.67
CA LYS A 193 -2.78 3.38 -7.72
C LYS A 193 -2.04 4.23 -6.70
N ALA A 194 -2.00 3.78 -5.46
CA ALA A 194 -1.25 4.40 -4.38
C ALA A 194 -0.61 3.37 -3.46
N PHE A 195 0.62 3.64 -3.04
CA PHE A 195 1.22 3.02 -1.87
C PHE A 195 1.06 4.00 -0.71
N VAL A 196 0.48 3.55 0.39
CA VAL A 196 0.24 4.36 1.58
C VAL A 196 0.92 3.74 2.79
N PHE A 197 1.53 4.56 3.64
CA PHE A 197 1.95 4.15 4.98
C PHE A 197 1.50 5.15 6.05
N TRP A 198 1.27 4.66 7.27
CA TRP A 198 0.77 5.48 8.38
C TRP A 198 1.88 6.07 9.25
N GLN A 199 2.93 5.29 9.53
CA GLN A 199 4.06 5.69 10.37
C GLN A 199 5.38 5.37 9.69
N VAL A 200 6.37 6.25 9.85
CA VAL A 200 7.76 5.87 9.54
C VAL A 200 8.19 4.82 10.54
N TRP A 201 8.77 3.72 10.05
CA TRP A 201 9.30 2.66 10.89
C TRP A 201 10.31 3.25 11.88
N GLN A 202 10.14 2.96 13.16
CA GLN A 202 10.86 3.66 14.24
C GLN A 202 12.38 3.61 14.10
N HIS A 203 12.92 2.53 13.53
CA HIS A 203 14.37 2.34 13.34
C HIS A 203 14.92 3.08 12.11
N ASP A 204 14.05 3.62 11.27
CA ASP A 204 14.40 4.33 10.03
C ASP A 204 14.10 5.84 10.11
N ASN A 205 13.72 6.34 11.29
CA ASN A 205 13.44 7.74 11.53
C ASN A 205 14.64 8.63 11.11
N ASN A 206 14.40 9.53 10.16
CA ASN A 206 15.40 10.41 9.53
C ASN A 206 16.59 9.71 8.85
N SER A 207 16.51 8.39 8.65
CA SER A 207 17.56 7.59 7.99
C SER A 207 17.83 8.08 6.57
N ILE A 208 19.12 8.19 6.21
CA ILE A 208 19.55 8.54 4.85
C ILE A 208 19.06 7.47 3.86
N LYS A 209 19.19 6.19 4.22
CA LYS A 209 18.75 5.08 3.38
C LYS A 209 17.24 5.09 3.16
N TRP A 210 16.45 5.44 4.18
CA TRP A 210 14.99 5.58 4.00
C TRP A 210 14.64 6.67 2.99
N LYS A 211 15.34 7.81 3.01
CA LYS A 211 15.17 8.88 2.01
C LYS A 211 15.43 8.38 0.59
N GLU A 212 16.47 7.59 0.38
CA GLU A 212 16.79 7.00 -0.92
C GLU A 212 15.73 5.98 -1.36
N ASN A 213 15.29 5.13 -0.42
CA ASN A 213 14.30 4.08 -0.67
C ASN A 213 12.91 4.66 -1.00
N ILE A 214 12.49 5.77 -0.37
CA ILE A 214 11.24 6.49 -0.70
C ILE A 214 11.17 6.79 -2.19
N LYS A 215 12.27 7.28 -2.79
CA LYS A 215 12.29 7.60 -4.22
C LYS A 215 12.13 6.34 -5.06
N SER A 216 12.85 5.29 -4.71
CA SER A 216 12.78 4.00 -5.42
C SER A 216 11.38 3.39 -5.40
N ILE A 217 10.64 3.52 -4.29
CA ILE A 217 9.24 3.09 -4.20
C ILE A 217 8.35 4.03 -5.03
N ASN A 218 8.52 5.35 -4.89
CA ASN A 218 7.70 6.34 -5.58
C ASN A 218 7.82 6.27 -7.11
N ASP A 219 8.97 5.87 -7.63
CA ASP A 219 9.21 5.65 -9.07
C ASP A 219 8.44 4.44 -9.64
N LYS A 220 7.93 3.56 -8.75
CA LYS A 220 7.09 2.42 -9.11
C LYS A 220 5.61 2.73 -8.91
N VAL A 221 5.26 3.28 -7.75
CA VAL A 221 3.89 3.58 -7.34
C VAL A 221 3.90 4.86 -6.52
N PRO A 222 3.01 5.84 -6.76
CA PRO A 222 2.92 7.06 -5.94
C PRO A 222 2.86 6.74 -4.45
N LEU A 223 3.85 7.23 -3.68
CA LEU A 223 3.99 6.90 -2.27
C LEU A 223 3.45 8.04 -1.40
N TYR A 224 2.58 7.69 -0.46
CA TYR A 224 1.90 8.62 0.43
C TYR A 224 2.14 8.27 1.90
N HIS A 225 2.42 9.30 2.71
CA HIS A 225 2.32 9.21 4.16
C HIS A 225 0.99 9.81 4.60
N CYS A 226 0.15 8.99 5.24
CA CYS A 226 -1.16 9.40 5.73
C CYS A 226 -1.17 9.43 7.25
N ASP A 227 -1.87 10.42 7.82
CA ASP A 227 -2.28 10.46 9.20
C ASP A 227 -3.81 10.64 9.29
N ALA A 228 -4.33 10.86 10.50
CA ALA A 228 -5.77 10.97 10.74
C ALA A 228 -6.44 12.13 9.98
N THR A 229 -5.67 13.12 9.52
CA THR A 229 -6.24 14.33 8.91
C THR A 229 -5.86 14.48 7.45
N GLN A 230 -4.71 13.95 7.02
CA GLN A 230 -4.25 14.15 5.66
C GLN A 230 -3.29 13.06 5.16
N CYS A 231 -3.23 12.97 3.84
CA CYS A 231 -2.22 12.21 3.12
C CYS A 231 -1.31 13.16 2.35
N THR A 232 0.00 12.91 2.44
CA THR A 232 1.06 13.72 1.85
C THR A 232 1.83 12.88 0.84
N LEU A 233 1.91 13.33 -0.42
CA LEU A 233 2.74 12.69 -1.44
C LEU A 233 4.21 12.82 -1.03
N CYS A 234 4.93 11.70 -0.94
CA CYS A 234 6.26 11.70 -0.35
C CYS A 234 7.34 12.26 -1.24
N VAL A 235 7.20 12.15 -2.56
CA VAL A 235 8.10 12.78 -3.53
C VAL A 235 7.29 13.74 -4.39
N ASN A 236 7.51 15.03 -4.21
CA ASN A 236 6.79 16.03 -4.99
C ASN A 236 7.35 16.15 -6.42
N LYS A 237 6.67 16.94 -7.26
CA LYS A 237 7.04 17.19 -8.66
C LYS A 237 8.46 17.73 -8.89
N ASN A 238 9.09 18.29 -7.86
CA ASN A 238 10.47 18.79 -7.93
C ASN A 238 11.48 17.74 -7.45
N ASN A 239 11.07 16.46 -7.35
CA ASN A 239 11.85 15.34 -6.82
C ASN A 239 12.40 15.58 -5.38
N ARG A 240 11.67 16.39 -4.60
CA ARG A 240 11.99 16.65 -3.19
C ARG A 240 11.15 15.75 -2.30
N ILE A 241 11.78 15.21 -1.25
CA ILE A 241 11.12 14.36 -0.27
C ILE A 241 10.45 15.22 0.78
N GLU A 242 9.17 14.99 1.04
CA GLU A 242 8.43 15.69 2.07
C GLU A 242 8.86 15.25 3.48
N LYS A 243 9.08 16.23 4.38
CA LYS A 243 9.61 15.97 5.74
C LYS A 243 8.75 14.98 6.53
N LYS A 244 7.42 15.01 6.33
CA LYS A 244 6.48 14.11 7.00
C LYS A 244 6.67 12.64 6.62
N CYS A 245 7.32 12.34 5.49
CA CYS A 245 7.54 10.97 5.04
C CYS A 245 8.83 10.36 5.59
N VAL A 246 9.69 11.14 6.24
CA VAL A 246 11.01 10.67 6.71
C VAL A 246 11.15 10.71 8.22
N ALA A 247 10.26 11.42 8.92
CA ALA A 247 10.28 11.55 10.36
C ALA A 247 8.94 11.16 10.97
N GLN A 248 8.97 10.49 12.13
CA GLN A 248 7.78 10.39 12.96
C GLN A 248 7.36 11.78 13.44
N LYS A 249 6.05 12.01 13.62
CA LYS A 249 5.60 13.16 14.43
C LYS A 249 6.14 12.94 15.84
N ASN A 250 6.90 13.90 16.37
CA ASN A 250 7.25 13.91 17.78
C ASN A 250 5.95 13.75 18.57
N GLN A 251 5.85 12.66 19.33
CA GLN A 251 4.82 12.49 20.35
C GLN A 251 5.19 13.45 21.49
N ASN A 252 4.79 14.71 21.35
CA ASN A 252 4.79 15.65 22.47
C ASN A 252 3.50 15.46 23.26
#